data_AF-A0A535UP46-F1
#
_entry.id   AF-A0A535UP46-F1
#
_cell.length_a   1.000
_cell.length_b   1.000
_cell.length_c   1.000
_cell.angle_alpha   90.00
_cell.angle_beta   90.00
_cell.angle_gamma   90.00
#
_symmetry.space_group_name_H-M   'P 1'
#
loop_
_entity.id
_entity.type
_entity.pdbx_description
1 polymer ?
#
loop_
_entity_poly.entity_id
_entity_poly.type
_entity_poly.pdbx_seq_one_letter_code
_entity_poly.pdbx_strand_id
1 'polypeptide(L)'
;MSKLTALIAAALLVAACSTTNAASVQRSPSPVTGGLAQGLIAYVADAGVGVLDPATGKSTIVAPFPPGAFRAAGPVWAPAPNAGHPVIYFTLHDNRPVEGRTKTGVVPYDWLFRVDPFAGTIEPVAASQDSQSEGPIGVVANNHYLAMSYGCCTSYEVDALDLTRAAAPLKALSRPPAQAAFFTEGVAPADSGLIAVRAAGTGAWYWLNADAGVLNPFPLKLGPDDGPIAISSDGTMVAVALPVQGAVIEPINSGLPIASATPTTTSTATPGAGATSSPKASPRAPKRVNSKLLHPDGLSFNPDASQLAVAVNGEVQLYKTAAPDGAPANRYLVGANVVGVSWSGPLAERTASGLKASPGPLATLDALLAATKLPAAADTPANRPFTQVYLWQFDSSKASPIASITDATPAVLEKYPPLGAGVVFHHWAPTETWGLLGGCDRYRVVITGSIPPVASTFGLPGSTLCSAKPSPSAKASPT
;
A
#
# COMPACT_ATOMS: atom_id res chain seq x y z
N MET A 1 1.55 -54.25 -43.43
CA MET A 1 1.17 -53.34 -42.32
C MET A 1 2.41 -52.56 -41.89
N SER A 2 2.71 -51.44 -42.55
CA SER A 2 3.86 -50.55 -42.22
C SER A 2 3.86 -49.24 -43.05
N LYS A 3 2.69 -48.79 -43.56
CA LYS A 3 2.63 -47.59 -44.43
C LYS A 3 1.45 -46.65 -44.16
N LEU A 4 0.60 -46.94 -43.16
CA LEU A 4 -0.53 -46.09 -42.75
C LEU A 4 -0.27 -45.31 -41.45
N THR A 5 0.71 -45.72 -40.64
CA THR A 5 1.09 -45.03 -39.40
C THR A 5 2.06 -43.86 -39.62
N ALA A 6 2.75 -43.80 -40.77
CA ALA A 6 3.69 -42.72 -41.08
C ALA A 6 3.03 -41.46 -41.67
N LEU A 7 1.81 -41.57 -42.23
CA LEU A 7 1.07 -40.43 -42.77
C LEU A 7 0.30 -39.63 -41.70
N ILE A 8 0.04 -40.23 -40.54
CA ILE A 8 -0.65 -39.57 -39.42
C ILE A 8 0.33 -38.72 -38.61
N ALA A 9 1.61 -39.09 -38.54
CA ALA A 9 2.65 -38.31 -37.84
C ALA A 9 3.15 -37.08 -38.63
N ALA A 10 3.04 -37.07 -39.96
CA ALA A 10 3.46 -35.94 -40.79
C ALA A 10 2.39 -34.84 -40.93
N ALA A 11 1.10 -35.17 -40.74
CA ALA A 11 0.02 -34.17 -40.77
C ALA A 11 -0.12 -33.37 -39.46
N LEU A 12 0.42 -33.89 -38.34
CA LEU A 12 0.38 -33.25 -37.02
C LEU A 12 1.53 -32.26 -36.76
N LEU A 13 2.56 -32.21 -37.62
CA LEU A 13 3.72 -31.34 -37.47
C LEU A 13 3.77 -30.14 -38.44
N VAL A 14 2.82 -30.03 -39.38
CA VAL A 14 2.75 -28.91 -40.35
C VAL A 14 1.62 -27.91 -40.02
N ALA A 15 0.78 -28.17 -39.01
CA ALA A 15 -0.20 -27.20 -38.52
C ALA A 15 0.33 -26.27 -37.39
N ALA A 16 1.62 -26.37 -37.04
CA ALA A 16 2.25 -25.60 -35.96
C ALA A 16 3.07 -24.40 -36.43
N CYS A 17 3.11 -24.09 -37.73
CA CYS A 17 3.77 -22.90 -38.26
C CYS A 17 2.92 -22.31 -39.39
N SER A 18 2.66 -21.00 -39.32
CA SER A 18 1.90 -20.16 -40.26
C SER A 18 0.37 -20.29 -40.25
N THR A 19 -0.29 -19.45 -39.45
CA THR A 19 -1.23 -18.40 -39.92
C THR A 19 -1.55 -17.46 -38.77
N THR A 20 -1.01 -16.24 -38.85
CA THR A 20 -1.60 -15.04 -38.25
C THR A 20 -3.05 -14.91 -38.71
N ASN A 21 -3.99 -15.19 -37.82
CA ASN A 21 -5.37 -14.73 -37.96
C ASN A 21 -5.64 -13.74 -36.83
N ALA A 22 -6.15 -12.58 -37.24
CA ALA A 22 -6.51 -11.45 -36.42
C ALA A 22 -7.25 -11.91 -35.16
N ALA A 23 -6.87 -11.33 -34.01
CA ALA A 23 -7.58 -11.48 -32.75
C ALA A 23 -9.08 -11.31 -33.02
N SER A 24 -9.83 -12.39 -32.84
CA SER A 24 -11.28 -12.34 -32.83
C SER A 24 -11.67 -11.30 -31.80
N VAL A 25 -12.42 -10.29 -32.25
CA VAL A 25 -13.09 -9.29 -31.42
C VAL A 25 -13.81 -10.04 -30.31
N GLN A 26 -13.19 -10.03 -29.13
CA GLN A 26 -13.79 -10.54 -27.90
C GLN A 26 -15.04 -9.69 -27.70
N ARG A 27 -16.21 -10.29 -27.96
CA ARG A 27 -17.50 -9.64 -27.72
C ARG A 27 -17.46 -9.07 -26.31
N SER A 28 -17.69 -7.76 -26.20
CA SER A 28 -17.84 -7.09 -24.91
C SER A 28 -18.81 -7.91 -24.05
N PRO A 29 -18.43 -8.29 -22.82
CA PRO A 29 -19.39 -8.87 -21.92
C PRO A 29 -20.53 -7.86 -21.74
N SER A 30 -21.77 -8.35 -21.76
CA SER A 30 -22.96 -7.55 -21.46
C SER A 30 -22.73 -6.77 -20.16
N PRO A 31 -23.20 -5.51 -20.05
CA PRO A 31 -23.09 -4.75 -18.81
C PRO A 31 -23.69 -5.56 -17.67
N VAL A 32 -22.89 -5.87 -16.65
CA VAL A 32 -23.42 -6.45 -15.42
C VAL A 32 -24.29 -5.38 -14.78
N THR A 33 -25.59 -5.61 -14.72
CA THR A 33 -26.53 -4.79 -13.95
C THR A 33 -26.03 -4.75 -12.50
N GLY A 34 -25.54 -3.59 -12.05
CA GLY A 34 -25.04 -3.39 -10.69
C GLY A 34 -23.54 -3.13 -10.53
N GLY A 35 -22.75 -3.11 -11.61
CA GLY A 35 -21.34 -2.70 -11.54
C GLY A 35 -21.18 -1.26 -11.04
N LEU A 36 -20.18 -1.02 -10.19
CA LEU A 36 -19.93 0.29 -9.58
C LEU A 36 -19.08 1.15 -10.51
N ALA A 37 -19.71 1.69 -11.56
CA ALA A 37 -19.03 2.51 -12.58
C ALA A 37 -18.37 3.77 -11.99
N GLN A 38 -18.94 4.34 -10.93
CA GLN A 38 -18.38 5.50 -10.22
C GLN A 38 -17.34 5.11 -9.17
N GLY A 39 -17.07 3.81 -8.97
CA GLY A 39 -16.24 3.32 -7.88
C GLY A 39 -16.87 3.54 -6.50
N LEU A 40 -16.06 3.33 -5.47
CA LEU A 40 -16.36 3.55 -4.05
C LEU A 40 -15.28 4.40 -3.40
N ILE A 41 -15.64 5.08 -2.31
CA ILE A 41 -14.72 5.88 -1.51
C ILE A 41 -14.31 5.07 -0.28
N ALA A 42 -13.02 4.76 -0.15
CA ALA A 42 -12.46 4.28 1.10
C ALA A 42 -12.18 5.48 2.02
N TYR A 43 -12.37 5.31 3.31
CA TYR A 43 -12.07 6.32 4.33
C TYR A 43 -11.49 5.67 5.59
N VAL A 44 -10.72 6.45 6.35
CA VAL A 44 -10.24 6.10 7.70
C VAL A 44 -10.98 6.97 8.71
N ALA A 45 -11.54 6.35 9.74
CA ALA A 45 -12.29 6.98 10.82
C ALA A 45 -11.96 6.32 12.17
N ASP A 46 -12.45 6.88 13.28
CA ASP A 46 -12.19 6.37 14.64
C ASP A 46 -12.53 4.87 14.83
N ALA A 47 -13.55 4.39 14.12
CA ALA A 47 -14.04 3.02 14.25
C ALA A 47 -13.34 2.01 13.33
N GLY A 48 -12.51 2.47 12.39
CA GLY A 48 -11.90 1.59 11.39
C GLY A 48 -11.68 2.23 10.03
N VAL A 49 -11.23 1.38 9.10
CA VAL A 49 -11.29 1.66 7.67
C VAL A 49 -12.66 1.25 7.15
N GLY A 50 -13.32 2.14 6.44
CA GLY A 50 -14.62 1.90 5.84
C GLY A 50 -14.67 2.23 4.36
N VAL A 51 -15.80 1.84 3.76
CA VAL A 51 -16.12 2.07 2.36
C VAL A 51 -17.49 2.71 2.26
N LEU A 52 -17.57 3.81 1.53
CA LEU A 52 -18.74 4.62 1.25
C LEU A 52 -19.10 4.48 -0.22
N ASP A 53 -20.36 4.16 -0.50
CA ASP A 53 -20.95 4.28 -1.83
C ASP A 53 -21.38 5.73 -2.07
N PRO A 54 -20.72 6.48 -2.96
CA PRO A 54 -21.01 7.89 -3.19
C PRO A 54 -22.40 8.13 -3.81
N ALA A 55 -22.99 7.13 -4.47
CA ALA A 55 -24.29 7.24 -5.11
C ALA A 55 -25.46 7.09 -4.14
N THR A 56 -25.31 6.25 -3.11
CA THR A 56 -26.37 5.97 -2.13
C THR A 56 -26.12 6.60 -0.76
N GLY A 57 -24.88 7.01 -0.47
CA GLY A 57 -24.45 7.45 0.86
C GLY A 57 -24.31 6.30 1.87
N LYS A 58 -24.52 5.05 1.45
CA LYS A 58 -24.39 3.88 2.33
C LYS A 58 -22.92 3.63 2.62
N SER A 59 -22.61 3.37 3.89
CA SER A 59 -21.25 3.13 4.37
C SER A 59 -21.13 1.80 5.10
N THR A 60 -19.95 1.17 5.07
CA THR A 60 -19.65 -0.09 5.75
C THR A 60 -18.21 -0.08 6.25
N ILE A 61 -17.99 -0.39 7.53
CA ILE A 61 -16.64 -0.61 8.08
C ILE A 61 -16.14 -1.97 7.62
N VAL A 62 -15.00 -1.99 6.93
CA VAL A 62 -14.40 -3.19 6.32
C VAL A 62 -13.19 -3.71 7.09
N ALA A 63 -12.51 -2.84 7.83
CA ALA A 63 -11.49 -3.21 8.80
C ALA A 63 -11.74 -2.48 10.12
N PRO A 64 -12.47 -3.09 11.07
CA PRO A 64 -12.73 -2.48 12.35
C PRO A 64 -11.46 -2.49 13.21
N PHE A 65 -11.27 -1.43 13.99
CA PHE A 65 -10.29 -1.44 15.08
C PHE A 65 -10.86 -0.74 16.33
N PRO A 66 -10.36 -1.07 17.54
CA PRO A 66 -10.88 -0.45 18.76
C PRO A 66 -10.62 1.07 18.75
N PRO A 67 -11.60 1.90 19.19
CA PRO A 67 -11.43 3.34 19.22
C PRO A 67 -10.20 3.76 20.03
N GLY A 68 -9.39 4.66 19.46
CA GLY A 68 -8.18 5.20 20.08
C GLY A 68 -7.00 4.20 20.19
N ALA A 69 -7.16 2.95 19.75
CA ALA A 69 -6.10 1.96 19.80
C ALA A 69 -4.99 2.25 18.78
N PHE A 70 -5.34 2.81 17.63
CA PHE A 70 -4.39 3.02 16.54
C PHE A 70 -4.47 4.44 16.01
N ARG A 71 -3.32 4.97 15.58
CA ARG A 71 -3.23 6.06 14.62
C ARG A 71 -3.15 5.43 13.23
N ALA A 72 -3.95 5.92 12.29
CA ALA A 72 -4.03 5.33 10.96
C ALA A 72 -3.75 6.38 9.89
N ALA A 73 -3.02 6.00 8.84
CA ALA A 73 -2.83 6.81 7.64
C ALA A 73 -3.24 6.04 6.38
N GLY A 74 -3.51 6.80 5.32
CA GLY A 74 -4.31 6.34 4.18
C GLY A 74 -5.79 6.70 4.37
N PRO A 75 -6.74 5.94 3.80
CA PRO A 75 -6.56 4.71 3.05
C PRO A 75 -6.23 5.00 1.58
N VAL A 76 -5.73 3.99 0.86
CA VAL A 76 -5.54 4.06 -0.60
C VAL A 76 -6.07 2.81 -1.29
N TRP A 77 -6.79 3.00 -2.40
CA TRP A 77 -7.10 1.90 -3.31
C TRP A 77 -5.90 1.59 -4.20
N ALA A 78 -5.50 0.34 -4.25
CA ALA A 78 -4.42 -0.10 -5.14
C ALA A 78 -4.59 -1.57 -5.56
N PRO A 79 -3.91 -2.02 -6.63
CA PRO A 79 -3.89 -3.42 -7.01
C PRO A 79 -3.33 -4.33 -5.91
N ALA A 80 -3.75 -5.59 -5.94
CA ALA A 80 -3.16 -6.63 -5.13
C ALA A 80 -2.91 -7.89 -5.97
N PRO A 81 -1.82 -8.63 -5.72
CA PRO A 81 -1.59 -9.91 -6.33
C PRO A 81 -2.78 -10.84 -6.13
N ASN A 82 -3.19 -11.52 -7.20
CA ASN A 82 -4.29 -12.49 -7.22
C ASN A 82 -5.68 -11.92 -6.91
N ALA A 83 -5.82 -10.60 -6.74
CA ALA A 83 -7.12 -9.94 -6.69
C ALA A 83 -7.49 -9.44 -8.09
N GLY A 84 -8.69 -9.81 -8.58
CA GLY A 84 -9.24 -9.30 -9.84
C GLY A 84 -9.79 -7.87 -9.75
N HIS A 85 -9.55 -7.19 -8.63
CA HIS A 85 -10.07 -5.86 -8.29
C HIS A 85 -9.09 -5.14 -7.35
N PRO A 86 -9.08 -3.79 -7.31
CA PRO A 86 -8.28 -3.06 -6.33
C PRO A 86 -8.80 -3.33 -4.91
N VAL A 87 -7.87 -3.32 -3.96
CA VAL A 87 -8.14 -3.48 -2.52
C VAL A 87 -7.63 -2.25 -1.77
N ILE A 88 -7.86 -2.20 -0.46
CA ILE A 88 -7.54 -1.03 0.34
C ILE A 88 -6.28 -1.30 1.16
N TYR A 89 -5.32 -0.40 1.04
CA TYR A 89 -4.13 -0.37 1.88
C TYR A 89 -4.21 0.80 2.85
N PHE A 90 -3.67 0.59 4.05
CA PHE A 90 -3.59 1.59 5.10
C PHE A 90 -2.51 1.20 6.07
N THR A 91 -1.96 2.19 6.77
CA THR A 91 -0.96 1.96 7.80
C THR A 91 -1.54 2.19 9.19
N LEU A 92 -1.04 1.45 10.17
CA LEU A 92 -1.39 1.59 11.57
C LEU A 92 -0.14 1.77 12.42
N HIS A 93 -0.22 2.73 13.33
CA HIS A 93 0.65 2.86 14.48
C HIS A 93 -0.11 2.49 15.73
N ASP A 94 0.44 1.61 16.56
CA ASP A 94 -0.20 1.18 17.79
C ASP A 94 0.00 2.20 18.92
N ASN A 95 -1.10 2.84 19.32
CA ASN A 95 -1.13 3.77 20.44
C ASN A 95 -1.43 3.07 21.78
N ARG A 96 -1.69 1.78 21.78
CA ARG A 96 -1.99 1.05 23.00
C ARG A 96 -0.75 0.97 23.88
N PRO A 97 -0.92 0.96 25.22
CA PRO A 97 0.20 0.83 26.13
C PRO A 97 1.06 -0.43 25.89
N VAL A 98 0.54 -1.50 25.28
CA VAL A 98 1.26 -2.78 25.05
C VAL A 98 2.41 -2.64 24.05
N GLU A 99 2.29 -1.77 23.05
CA GLU A 99 3.39 -1.38 22.14
C GLU A 99 4.15 -0.12 22.60
N GLY A 100 3.80 0.42 23.77
CA GLY A 100 4.42 1.64 24.27
C GLY A 100 5.93 1.52 24.29
N ARG A 101 6.63 2.51 23.74
CA ARG A 101 8.10 2.64 23.63
C ARG A 101 8.87 2.39 24.93
N THR A 102 8.17 2.45 26.05
CA THR A 102 8.69 2.27 27.41
C THR A 102 8.55 0.84 27.92
N LYS A 103 7.89 -0.07 27.19
CA LYS A 103 7.71 -1.47 27.60
C LYS A 103 8.88 -2.34 27.17
N THR A 104 9.44 -3.04 28.16
CA THR A 104 10.48 -4.04 28.00
C THR A 104 10.05 -5.14 27.02
N GLY A 105 10.89 -5.35 26.01
CA GLY A 105 10.83 -6.42 25.04
C GLY A 105 9.98 -6.15 23.81
N VAL A 106 9.34 -4.99 23.67
CA VAL A 106 8.50 -4.67 22.51
C VAL A 106 9.22 -3.71 21.58
N VAL A 107 9.17 -3.97 20.28
CA VAL A 107 9.59 -3.01 19.26
C VAL A 107 8.35 -2.40 18.64
N PRO A 108 8.20 -1.06 18.68
CA PRO A 108 7.15 -0.36 17.94
C PRO A 108 7.37 -0.46 16.44
N TYR A 109 6.29 -0.67 15.69
CA TYR A 109 6.29 -0.65 14.22
C TYR A 109 5.13 0.17 13.68
N ASP A 110 5.37 0.79 12.53
CA ASP A 110 4.30 1.25 11.66
C ASP A 110 3.97 0.11 10.69
N TRP A 111 2.76 -0.42 10.81
CA TRP A 111 2.31 -1.62 10.11
C TRP A 111 1.51 -1.26 8.86
N LEU A 112 1.89 -1.80 7.71
CA LEU A 112 1.08 -1.74 6.49
C LEU A 112 0.11 -2.93 6.45
N PHE A 113 -1.17 -2.64 6.35
CA PHE A 113 -2.22 -3.62 6.14
C PHE A 113 -2.86 -3.49 4.77
N ARG A 114 -3.41 -4.63 4.33
CA ARG A 114 -4.26 -4.72 3.15
C ARG A 114 -5.57 -5.39 3.53
N VAL A 115 -6.68 -4.79 3.15
CA VAL A 115 -8.03 -5.34 3.32
C VAL A 115 -8.72 -5.50 1.97
N ASP A 116 -9.20 -6.71 1.68
CA ASP A 116 -10.13 -6.95 0.59
C ASP A 116 -11.57 -6.83 1.14
N PRO A 117 -12.29 -5.74 0.80
CA PRO A 117 -13.61 -5.47 1.36
C PRO A 117 -14.70 -6.39 0.79
N PHE A 118 -14.45 -7.13 -0.29
CA PHE A 118 -15.42 -8.05 -0.91
C PHE A 118 -15.19 -9.50 -0.46
N ALA A 119 -13.95 -9.85 -0.17
CA ALA A 119 -13.60 -11.12 0.47
C ALA A 119 -13.85 -11.08 2.00
N GLY A 120 -13.78 -9.90 2.63
CA GLY A 120 -13.87 -9.76 4.08
C GLY A 120 -12.59 -10.24 4.77
N THR A 121 -11.44 -10.06 4.12
CA THR A 121 -10.13 -10.54 4.58
C THR A 121 -9.18 -9.38 4.78
N ILE A 122 -8.33 -9.49 5.79
CA ILE A 122 -7.29 -8.52 6.10
C ILE A 122 -5.98 -9.26 6.37
N GLU A 123 -4.87 -8.70 5.89
CA GLU A 123 -3.54 -9.25 6.15
C GLU A 123 -2.51 -8.14 6.35
N PRO A 124 -1.51 -8.36 7.22
CA PRO A 124 -0.34 -7.51 7.26
C PRO A 124 0.45 -7.73 5.98
N VAL A 125 0.96 -6.65 5.39
CA VAL A 125 1.75 -6.68 4.15
C VAL A 125 3.21 -6.40 4.47
N ALA A 126 3.47 -5.38 5.28
CA ALA A 126 4.80 -4.97 5.65
C ALA A 126 4.81 -4.26 7.01
N ALA A 127 5.99 -4.07 7.57
CA ALA A 127 6.20 -3.25 8.76
C ALA A 127 7.50 -2.48 8.63
N SER A 128 7.50 -1.23 9.08
CA SER A 128 8.71 -0.44 9.26
C SER A 128 8.91 -0.13 10.75
N GLN A 129 10.15 -0.25 11.22
CA GLN A 129 10.45 0.00 12.62
C GLN A 129 10.19 1.46 12.95
N ASP A 130 9.48 1.68 14.04
CA ASP A 130 9.21 3.00 14.56
C ASP A 130 10.09 3.34 15.77
N SER A 131 11.34 3.74 15.55
CA SER A 131 12.20 4.18 16.67
C SER A 131 11.82 5.55 17.25
N GLN A 132 11.13 6.42 16.49
CA GLN A 132 10.87 7.82 16.88
C GLN A 132 9.55 8.44 16.35
N SER A 133 8.90 7.86 15.33
CA SER A 133 7.64 8.26 14.65
C SER A 133 6.48 8.64 15.56
N GLU A 134 5.70 9.67 15.24
CA GLU A 134 4.40 9.87 15.90
C GLU A 134 3.28 9.03 15.23
N GLY A 135 3.69 8.08 14.38
CA GLY A 135 2.86 7.21 13.55
C GLY A 135 3.09 7.46 12.06
N PRO A 136 2.50 6.67 11.16
CA PRO A 136 2.61 6.90 9.73
C PRO A 136 1.94 8.22 9.37
N ILE A 137 2.58 9.00 8.52
CA ILE A 137 2.15 10.37 8.21
C ILE A 137 1.62 10.49 6.78
N GLY A 138 2.01 9.58 5.89
CA GLY A 138 1.52 9.56 4.51
C GLY A 138 1.51 8.16 3.92
N VAL A 139 0.46 7.86 3.17
CA VAL A 139 0.32 6.63 2.36
C VAL A 139 -0.32 7.03 1.04
N VAL A 140 0.36 6.74 -0.06
CA VAL A 140 -0.09 7.05 -1.42
C VAL A 140 0.15 5.83 -2.31
N ALA A 141 -0.73 5.58 -3.29
CA ALA A 141 -0.54 4.44 -4.18
C ALA A 141 -1.12 4.68 -5.57
N ASN A 142 -0.48 4.07 -6.57
CA ASN A 142 -0.99 3.95 -7.93
C ASN A 142 -1.05 2.46 -8.32
N ASN A 143 -0.98 2.15 -9.62
CA ASN A 143 -1.08 0.76 -10.08
C ASN A 143 0.23 -0.03 -9.93
N HIS A 144 1.35 0.64 -9.69
CA HIS A 144 2.67 0.02 -9.64
C HIS A 144 3.29 0.12 -8.25
N TYR A 145 3.26 1.29 -7.62
CA TYR A 145 3.87 1.52 -6.32
C TYR A 145 2.86 1.97 -5.27
N LEU A 146 3.03 1.47 -4.05
CA LEU A 146 2.53 2.08 -2.82
C LEU A 146 3.72 2.71 -2.11
N ALA A 147 3.65 4.00 -1.77
CA ALA A 147 4.67 4.69 -1.02
C ALA A 147 4.14 5.14 0.35
N MET A 148 5.02 5.16 1.34
CA MET A 148 4.69 5.58 2.69
C MET A 148 5.80 6.45 3.27
N SER A 149 5.40 7.46 4.04
CA SER A 149 6.32 8.22 4.89
C SER A 149 6.04 8.00 6.37
N TYR A 150 7.10 7.77 7.13
CA TYR A 150 7.09 7.52 8.57
C TYR A 150 8.31 8.20 9.22
N GLY A 151 8.34 8.23 10.55
CA GLY A 151 9.37 8.92 11.33
C GLY A 151 8.82 10.17 12.03
N CYS A 152 9.71 10.96 12.65
CA CYS A 152 9.31 12.18 13.36
C CYS A 152 10.33 13.31 13.15
N CYS A 153 9.94 14.53 13.54
CA CYS A 153 10.80 15.71 13.63
C CYS A 153 11.56 16.03 12.33
N THR A 154 12.79 15.51 12.17
CA THR A 154 13.66 15.77 11.00
C THR A 154 14.14 14.49 10.33
N SER A 155 13.65 13.32 10.75
CA SER A 155 14.08 12.00 10.27
C SER A 155 12.97 11.27 9.51
N TYR A 156 12.18 12.00 8.72
CA TYR A 156 11.13 11.38 7.91
C TYR A 156 11.72 10.58 6.75
N GLU A 157 11.39 9.31 6.72
CA GLU A 157 11.82 8.34 5.73
C GLU A 157 10.71 8.09 4.72
N VAL A 158 11.09 7.67 3.50
CA VAL A 158 10.13 7.25 2.48
C VAL A 158 10.48 5.86 2.01
N ASP A 159 9.50 4.97 2.06
CA ASP A 159 9.53 3.61 1.53
C ASP A 159 8.56 3.44 0.38
N ALA A 160 8.83 2.47 -0.49
CA ALA A 160 7.90 2.03 -1.51
C ALA A 160 7.78 0.50 -1.59
N LEU A 161 6.56 0.03 -1.80
CA LEU A 161 6.22 -1.35 -2.12
C LEU A 161 5.88 -1.46 -3.60
N ASP A 162 6.50 -2.40 -4.29
CA ASP A 162 6.15 -2.78 -5.67
C ASP A 162 4.91 -3.68 -5.66
N LEU A 163 3.78 -3.14 -6.10
CA LEU A 163 2.46 -3.79 -6.14
C LEU A 163 2.32 -4.80 -7.29
N THR A 164 3.25 -4.81 -8.25
CA THR A 164 3.23 -5.76 -9.37
C THR A 164 3.78 -7.14 -8.97
N ARG A 165 4.42 -7.23 -7.80
CA ARG A 165 5.02 -8.46 -7.28
C ARG A 165 4.10 -9.12 -6.25
N ALA A 166 4.03 -10.44 -6.31
CA ALA A 166 3.28 -11.25 -5.35
C ALA A 166 3.77 -11.09 -3.90
N ALA A 167 5.09 -10.91 -3.75
CA ALA A 167 5.75 -10.55 -2.51
C ALA A 167 6.94 -9.64 -2.86
N ALA A 168 7.02 -8.47 -2.21
CA ALA A 168 8.14 -7.56 -2.33
C ALA A 168 8.50 -6.99 -0.95
N PRO A 169 9.79 -6.85 -0.60
CA PRO A 169 10.18 -6.05 0.55
C PRO A 169 9.87 -4.57 0.27
N LEU A 170 9.73 -3.76 1.33
CA LEU A 170 9.75 -2.31 1.14
C LEU A 170 11.14 -1.89 0.66
N LYS A 171 11.15 -1.01 -0.34
CA LYS A 171 12.34 -0.38 -0.87
C LYS A 171 12.49 0.97 -0.20
N ALA A 172 13.59 1.16 0.53
CA ALA A 172 13.99 2.47 1.03
C ALA A 172 14.26 3.42 -0.14
N LEU A 173 13.49 4.49 -0.24
CA LEU A 173 13.70 5.56 -1.23
C LEU A 173 14.41 6.77 -0.65
N SER A 174 14.15 7.07 0.64
CA SER A 174 14.89 8.09 1.38
C SER A 174 15.16 7.68 2.83
N ARG A 175 16.41 7.86 3.26
CA ARG A 175 16.90 7.63 4.64
C ARG A 175 17.78 8.79 5.14
N PRO A 176 17.26 9.70 5.98
CA PRO A 176 18.06 10.70 6.67
C PRO A 176 19.10 10.08 7.64
N PRO A 177 20.22 10.75 7.94
CA PRO A 177 20.64 12.06 7.42
C PRO A 177 21.35 11.97 6.05
N ALA A 178 21.58 10.76 5.52
CA ALA A 178 22.28 10.56 4.25
C ALA A 178 21.50 11.14 3.07
N GLN A 179 20.18 11.16 3.16
CA GLN A 179 19.26 11.76 2.20
C GLN A 179 18.32 12.75 2.89
N ALA A 180 17.66 13.61 2.10
CA ALA A 180 16.71 14.58 2.65
C ALA A 180 15.46 13.88 3.22
N ALA A 181 14.92 14.42 4.31
CA ALA A 181 13.68 13.94 4.91
C ALA A 181 12.46 14.39 4.09
N PHE A 182 11.50 13.50 3.89
CA PHE A 182 10.35 13.74 3.00
C PHE A 182 9.03 13.24 3.59
N PHE A 183 7.95 13.95 3.25
CA PHE A 183 6.57 13.50 3.36
C PHE A 183 6.06 13.03 2.00
N THR A 184 5.32 11.92 1.95
CA THR A 184 4.59 11.52 0.74
C THR A 184 3.25 12.26 0.68
N GLU A 185 3.01 13.00 -0.40
CA GLU A 185 1.86 13.90 -0.53
C GLU A 185 0.89 13.49 -1.64
N GLY A 186 1.37 12.70 -2.60
CA GLY A 186 0.58 12.18 -3.71
C GLY A 186 1.40 11.27 -4.62
N VAL A 187 0.80 10.81 -5.71
CA VAL A 187 1.45 9.90 -6.66
C VAL A 187 0.95 10.18 -8.07
N ALA A 188 1.82 10.02 -9.06
CA ALA A 188 1.41 10.06 -10.45
C ALA A 188 0.52 8.84 -10.78
N PRO A 189 -0.47 8.96 -11.67
CA PRO A 189 -1.41 7.88 -11.97
C PRO A 189 -0.75 6.74 -12.77
N ALA A 190 -1.54 5.69 -13.02
CA ALA A 190 -1.14 4.50 -13.78
C ALA A 190 0.11 3.82 -13.18
N ASP A 191 1.03 3.35 -14.02
CA ASP A 191 2.18 2.54 -13.62
C ASP A 191 3.45 3.40 -13.36
N SER A 192 3.28 4.71 -13.21
CA SER A 192 4.38 5.65 -13.01
C SER A 192 5.16 5.38 -11.73
N GLY A 193 6.48 5.43 -11.78
CA GLY A 193 7.34 5.37 -10.59
C GLY A 193 7.39 6.68 -9.77
N LEU A 194 6.61 7.71 -10.12
CA LEU A 194 6.75 9.05 -9.55
C LEU A 194 5.85 9.27 -8.33
N ILE A 195 6.49 9.55 -7.20
CA ILE A 195 5.84 9.86 -5.92
C ILE A 195 6.06 11.35 -5.63
N ALA A 196 4.98 12.10 -5.38
CA ALA A 196 5.08 13.50 -5.02
C ALA A 196 5.50 13.58 -3.57
N VAL A 197 6.64 14.21 -3.32
CA VAL A 197 7.20 14.36 -1.98
C VAL A 197 7.47 15.82 -1.65
N ARG A 198 7.30 16.15 -0.38
CA ARG A 198 7.62 17.46 0.18
C ARG A 198 8.74 17.33 1.19
N ALA A 199 9.80 18.12 1.04
CA ALA A 199 10.97 18.09 1.92
C ALA A 199 10.63 18.67 3.29
N ALA A 200 10.81 17.90 4.36
CA ALA A 200 10.35 18.27 5.70
C ALA A 200 11.01 19.55 6.26
N GLY A 201 12.28 19.79 5.96
CA GLY A 201 13.01 20.95 6.46
C GLY A 201 12.83 22.24 5.65
N THR A 202 12.34 22.15 4.42
CA THR A 202 12.29 23.31 3.49
C THR A 202 10.92 23.57 2.88
N GLY A 203 10.02 22.59 2.93
CA GLY A 203 8.73 22.63 2.23
C GLY A 203 8.85 22.53 0.70
N ALA A 204 10.04 22.27 0.16
CA ALA A 204 10.23 22.15 -1.29
C ALA A 204 9.63 20.86 -1.85
N TRP A 205 9.05 20.94 -3.05
CA TRP A 205 8.32 19.86 -3.69
C TRP A 205 9.14 19.18 -4.80
N TYR A 206 9.07 17.84 -4.83
CA TYR A 206 9.76 17.02 -5.81
C TYR A 206 8.90 15.83 -6.27
N TRP A 207 9.24 15.30 -7.43
CA TRP A 207 8.94 13.93 -7.82
C TRP A 207 10.09 13.02 -7.41
N LEU A 208 9.87 12.16 -6.42
CA LEU A 208 10.77 11.06 -6.09
C LEU A 208 10.46 9.87 -7.00
N ASN A 209 11.42 9.51 -7.85
CA ASN A 209 11.29 8.39 -8.77
C ASN A 209 11.70 7.09 -8.06
N ALA A 210 10.73 6.22 -7.79
CA ALA A 210 10.93 4.94 -7.11
C ALA A 210 11.79 3.97 -7.94
N ASP A 211 11.77 4.04 -9.27
CA ASP A 211 12.58 3.17 -10.14
C ASP A 211 14.05 3.60 -10.11
N ALA A 212 14.31 4.89 -10.35
CA ALA A 212 15.64 5.45 -10.53
C ALA A 212 16.31 5.92 -9.23
N GLY A 213 15.54 6.12 -8.15
CA GLY A 213 16.05 6.64 -6.87
C GLY A 213 16.51 8.10 -6.93
N VAL A 214 15.93 8.90 -7.83
CA VAL A 214 16.31 10.31 -8.04
C VAL A 214 15.13 11.25 -7.84
N LEU A 215 15.45 12.49 -7.43
CA LEU A 215 14.49 13.59 -7.33
C LEU A 215 14.41 14.35 -8.65
N ASN A 216 13.19 14.66 -9.07
CA ASN A 216 12.91 15.55 -10.19
C ASN A 216 12.11 16.75 -9.69
N PRO A 217 12.19 17.91 -10.35
CA PRO A 217 11.36 19.06 -9.99
C PRO A 217 9.87 18.72 -10.05
N PHE A 218 9.11 19.15 -9.05
CA PHE A 218 7.66 19.12 -9.14
C PHE A 218 7.18 20.22 -10.12
N PRO A 219 6.23 19.93 -11.02
CA PRO A 219 5.85 20.84 -12.11
C PRO A 219 5.08 22.09 -11.63
N LEU A 220 4.58 22.10 -10.40
CA LEU A 220 3.92 23.25 -9.80
C LEU A 220 4.78 23.89 -8.71
N LYS A 221 4.61 25.20 -8.53
CA LYS A 221 5.21 25.95 -7.42
C LYS A 221 4.22 25.97 -6.26
N LEU A 222 4.29 24.96 -5.41
CA LEU A 222 3.45 24.86 -4.22
C LEU A 222 4.15 25.47 -3.01
N GLY A 223 3.35 25.92 -2.05
CA GLY A 223 3.79 26.42 -0.76
C GLY A 223 4.36 25.33 0.15
N PRO A 224 5.07 25.73 1.22
CA PRO A 224 5.71 24.79 2.15
C PRO A 224 4.71 24.00 2.99
N ASP A 225 3.48 24.49 3.15
CA ASP A 225 2.42 23.88 3.96
C ASP A 225 1.26 23.34 3.10
N ASP A 226 1.35 23.46 1.78
CA ASP A 226 0.36 22.89 0.87
C ASP A 226 0.42 21.35 0.96
N GLY A 227 -0.67 20.69 0.56
CA GLY A 227 -0.79 19.24 0.62
C GLY A 227 -1.83 18.76 1.65
N PRO A 228 -2.33 17.52 1.51
CA PRO A 228 -1.98 16.53 0.48
C PRO A 228 -2.50 16.91 -0.93
N ILE A 229 -2.08 16.15 -1.95
CA ILE A 229 -2.53 16.35 -3.35
C ILE A 229 -3.23 15.10 -3.89
N ALA A 230 -4.17 15.30 -4.82
CA ALA A 230 -4.77 14.24 -5.62
C ALA A 230 -4.60 14.54 -7.09
N ILE A 231 -4.11 13.59 -7.89
CA ILE A 231 -3.95 13.74 -9.34
C ILE A 231 -5.04 12.95 -10.04
N SER A 232 -5.64 13.53 -11.09
CA SER A 232 -6.65 12.84 -11.88
C SER A 232 -6.08 11.59 -12.56
N SER A 233 -6.93 10.61 -12.85
CA SER A 233 -6.55 9.33 -13.46
C SER A 233 -5.80 9.47 -14.79
N ASP A 234 -6.09 10.54 -15.55
CA ASP A 234 -5.43 10.89 -16.81
C ASP A 234 -4.15 11.73 -16.65
N GLY A 235 -3.81 12.14 -15.42
CA GLY A 235 -2.60 12.90 -15.10
C GLY A 235 -2.62 14.38 -15.52
N THR A 236 -3.78 14.92 -15.87
CA THR A 236 -3.90 16.29 -16.42
C THR A 236 -4.34 17.34 -15.41
N MET A 237 -4.90 16.92 -14.28
CA MET A 237 -5.34 17.81 -13.20
C MET A 237 -4.78 17.35 -11.86
N VAL A 238 -4.53 18.31 -10.98
CA VAL A 238 -4.20 18.07 -9.57
C VAL A 238 -5.12 18.90 -8.69
N ALA A 239 -5.65 18.31 -7.64
CA ALA A 239 -6.23 19.02 -6.52
C ALA A 239 -5.18 19.13 -5.41
N VAL A 240 -4.98 20.33 -4.89
CA VAL A 240 -4.02 20.63 -3.82
C VAL A 240 -4.81 21.15 -2.62
N ALA A 241 -4.63 20.53 -1.46
CA ALA A 241 -5.18 21.04 -0.21
C ALA A 241 -4.33 22.23 0.27
N LEU A 242 -4.99 23.35 0.54
CA LEU A 242 -4.36 24.52 1.11
C LEU A 242 -4.77 24.66 2.58
N PRO A 243 -3.84 25.01 3.50
CA PRO A 243 -4.12 25.06 4.94
C PRO A 243 -5.33 25.93 5.32
N VAL A 244 -5.50 27.07 4.64
CA VAL A 244 -6.49 28.10 5.04
C VAL A 244 -7.52 28.43 3.95
N GLN A 245 -7.52 27.71 2.82
CA GLN A 245 -8.32 28.09 1.64
C GLN A 245 -8.96 26.90 0.91
N GLY A 246 -9.11 25.77 1.60
CA GLY A 246 -9.66 24.54 1.05
C GLY A 246 -8.81 23.97 -0.08
N ALA A 247 -9.44 23.21 -0.97
CA ALA A 247 -8.76 22.62 -2.13
C ALA A 247 -8.79 23.57 -3.35
N VAL A 248 -7.70 23.54 -4.12
CA VAL A 248 -7.57 24.19 -5.44
C VAL A 248 -7.26 23.14 -6.49
N ILE A 249 -7.98 23.18 -7.62
CA ILE A 249 -7.75 22.31 -8.77
C ILE A 249 -6.96 23.10 -9.82
N GLU A 250 -5.83 22.55 -10.24
CA GLU A 250 -4.91 23.15 -11.22
C GLU A 250 -4.59 22.16 -12.34
N PRO A 251 -4.31 22.63 -13.56
CA PRO A 251 -3.74 21.78 -14.59
C PRO A 251 -2.31 21.36 -14.19
N ILE A 252 -1.98 20.10 -14.45
CA ILE A 252 -0.64 19.56 -14.25
C ILE A 252 -0.26 18.67 -15.45
N ASN A 253 1.02 18.47 -15.67
CA ASN A 253 1.52 17.33 -16.42
C ASN A 253 2.29 16.44 -15.45
N SER A 254 1.64 15.37 -14.98
CA SER A 254 2.25 14.45 -14.02
C SER A 254 3.26 13.48 -14.67
N GLY A 255 3.32 13.43 -16.00
CA GLY A 255 4.35 12.69 -16.73
C GLY A 255 5.63 13.50 -16.82
N LEU A 256 6.73 12.95 -16.29
CA LEU A 256 8.07 13.36 -16.74
C LEU A 256 8.34 12.70 -18.10
N PRO A 257 9.16 13.31 -18.98
CA PRO A 257 9.85 12.50 -19.99
C PRO A 257 10.62 11.43 -19.23
N ILE A 258 10.23 10.16 -19.38
CA ILE A 258 10.90 9.02 -18.76
C ILE A 258 12.38 9.13 -19.15
N ALA A 259 13.24 9.45 -18.18
CA ALA A 259 14.67 9.51 -18.42
C ALA A 259 15.10 8.11 -18.87
N SER A 260 15.29 7.95 -20.18
CA SER A 260 15.86 6.72 -20.72
C SER A 260 17.27 6.63 -20.15
N ALA A 261 17.57 5.56 -19.41
CA ALA A 261 18.93 5.27 -19.02
C ALA A 261 19.77 5.17 -20.30
N THR A 262 20.60 6.17 -20.59
CA THR A 262 21.54 6.13 -21.71
C THR A 262 22.55 5.02 -21.43
N PRO A 263 22.64 3.96 -22.27
CA PRO A 263 23.84 3.14 -22.28
C PRO A 263 24.96 4.01 -22.84
N THR A 264 26.09 4.06 -22.15
CA THR A 264 27.31 4.68 -22.65
C THR A 264 27.79 3.90 -23.88
N THR A 265 27.34 4.30 -25.07
CA THR A 265 27.98 3.93 -26.33
C THR A 265 28.05 5.15 -27.22
N THR A 266 29.27 5.59 -27.49
CA THR A 266 29.59 6.61 -28.47
C THR A 266 29.09 6.18 -29.85
N SER A 267 28.01 6.78 -30.33
CA SER A 267 27.76 6.88 -31.76
C SER A 267 27.01 8.18 -32.07
N THR A 268 27.63 9.02 -32.88
CA THR A 268 27.05 10.22 -33.46
C THR A 268 26.00 9.82 -34.49
N ALA A 269 24.73 9.94 -34.12
CA ALA A 269 23.61 9.92 -35.07
C ALA A 269 22.61 11.04 -34.72
N THR A 270 22.29 11.83 -35.74
CA THR A 270 21.43 13.01 -35.73
C THR A 270 20.01 12.71 -35.21
N PRO A 271 19.40 13.53 -34.34
CA PRO A 271 18.03 13.28 -33.88
C PRO A 271 17.01 13.55 -35.01
N GLY A 272 16.38 12.48 -35.49
CA GLY A 272 15.14 12.55 -36.25
C GLY A 272 13.97 12.84 -35.31
N ALA A 273 13.20 13.89 -35.59
CA ALA A 273 12.02 14.28 -34.85
C ALA A 273 10.91 13.21 -34.96
N GLY A 274 10.86 12.30 -34.00
CA GLY A 274 9.69 11.46 -33.73
C GLY A 274 8.83 12.14 -32.67
N ALA A 275 7.71 12.74 -33.10
CA ALA A 275 6.74 13.37 -32.21
C ALA A 275 6.04 12.29 -31.34
N THR A 276 6.52 12.11 -30.11
CA THR A 276 5.70 11.50 -29.05
C THR A 276 4.83 12.58 -28.45
N SER A 277 3.51 12.45 -28.63
CA SER A 277 2.53 13.35 -28.03
C SER A 277 2.50 13.16 -26.51
N SER A 278 3.31 13.91 -25.78
CA SER A 278 3.06 14.13 -24.35
C SER A 278 1.71 14.84 -24.19
N PRO A 279 0.85 14.45 -23.23
CA PRO A 279 -0.37 15.20 -22.94
C PRO A 279 0.04 16.60 -22.47
N LYS A 280 -0.13 17.58 -23.36
CA LYS A 280 0.09 18.98 -23.00
C LYS A 280 -1.06 19.39 -22.10
N ALA A 281 -0.76 19.68 -20.83
CA ALA A 281 -1.72 20.29 -19.92
C ALA A 281 -2.31 21.54 -20.60
N SER A 282 -3.62 21.57 -20.80
CA SER A 282 -4.28 22.77 -21.31
C SER A 282 -4.21 23.85 -20.24
N PRO A 283 -3.76 25.08 -20.55
CA PRO A 283 -3.66 26.15 -19.56
C PRO A 283 -5.06 26.55 -19.11
N ARG A 284 -5.51 25.96 -18.00
CA ARG A 284 -6.72 26.34 -17.27
C ARG A 284 -6.28 27.07 -16.02
N ALA A 285 -6.93 28.18 -15.69
CA ALA A 285 -6.63 28.89 -14.45
C ALA A 285 -6.91 27.98 -13.23
N PRO A 286 -6.12 28.09 -12.14
CA PRO A 286 -6.42 27.45 -10.87
C PRO A 286 -7.86 27.74 -10.43
N LYS A 287 -8.53 26.72 -9.91
CA LYS A 287 -9.93 26.80 -9.50
C LYS A 287 -10.08 26.41 -8.04
N ARG A 288 -10.65 27.29 -7.24
CA ARG A 288 -11.04 27.00 -5.86
C ARG A 288 -12.28 26.10 -5.82
N VAL A 289 -12.25 25.10 -4.93
CA VAL A 289 -13.35 24.17 -4.69
C VAL A 289 -14.29 24.74 -3.62
N ASN A 290 -13.72 25.13 -2.48
CA ASN A 290 -14.40 25.85 -1.40
C ASN A 290 -13.38 26.67 -0.61
N SER A 291 -13.27 27.97 -0.90
CA SER A 291 -12.27 28.85 -0.32
C SER A 291 -12.42 29.09 1.18
N LYS A 292 -13.52 28.63 1.78
CA LYS A 292 -13.83 28.81 3.21
C LYS A 292 -13.46 27.59 4.05
N LEU A 293 -13.09 26.48 3.42
CA LEU A 293 -12.61 25.31 4.15
C LEU A 293 -11.23 25.59 4.74
N LEU A 294 -11.02 25.05 5.93
CA LEU A 294 -9.73 25.01 6.58
C LEU A 294 -9.26 23.56 6.58
N HIS A 295 -7.96 23.36 6.40
CA HIS A 295 -7.26 22.08 6.59
C HIS A 295 -7.98 20.84 6.02
N PRO A 296 -8.11 20.69 4.68
CA PRO A 296 -8.49 19.41 4.11
C PRO A 296 -7.44 18.34 4.45
N ASP A 297 -7.86 17.25 5.08
CA ASP A 297 -6.99 16.15 5.54
C ASP A 297 -6.69 15.15 4.42
N GLY A 298 -7.54 15.09 3.39
CA GLY A 298 -7.38 14.15 2.28
C GLY A 298 -8.20 14.53 1.05
N LEU A 299 -7.68 14.20 -0.12
CA LEU A 299 -8.28 14.52 -1.41
C LEU A 299 -8.30 13.27 -2.30
N SER A 300 -9.37 13.08 -3.07
CA SER A 300 -9.36 12.08 -4.14
C SER A 300 -10.36 12.43 -5.24
N PHE A 301 -9.92 12.37 -6.49
CA PHE A 301 -10.83 12.44 -7.63
C PHE A 301 -11.58 11.14 -7.81
N ASN A 302 -12.81 11.22 -8.29
CA ASN A 302 -13.49 10.07 -8.87
C ASN A 302 -12.84 9.70 -10.24
N PRO A 303 -13.18 8.55 -10.84
CA PRO A 303 -12.46 8.03 -12.01
C PRO A 303 -12.41 8.95 -13.24
N ASP A 304 -13.46 9.73 -13.48
CA ASP A 304 -13.56 10.67 -14.60
C ASP A 304 -13.19 12.12 -14.21
N ALA A 305 -12.74 12.32 -12.97
CA ALA A 305 -12.41 13.61 -12.37
C ALA A 305 -13.54 14.67 -12.47
N SER A 306 -14.80 14.25 -12.60
CA SER A 306 -15.96 15.14 -12.52
C SER A 306 -16.33 15.51 -11.08
N GLN A 307 -15.86 14.73 -10.10
CA GLN A 307 -16.03 14.97 -8.68
C GLN A 307 -14.71 14.83 -7.90
N LEU A 308 -14.61 15.61 -6.83
CA LEU A 308 -13.54 15.56 -5.84
C LEU A 308 -14.15 15.22 -4.48
N ALA A 309 -13.69 14.12 -3.88
CA ALA A 309 -13.92 13.82 -2.48
C ALA A 309 -12.88 14.54 -1.62
N VAL A 310 -13.34 15.15 -0.53
CA VAL A 310 -12.53 15.89 0.42
C VAL A 310 -12.83 15.36 1.82
N ALA A 311 -11.81 14.84 2.51
CA ALA A 311 -11.85 14.65 3.96
C ALA A 311 -11.54 15.99 4.63
N VAL A 312 -12.47 16.50 5.43
CA VAL A 312 -12.31 17.79 6.11
C VAL A 312 -13.26 17.85 7.29
N ASN A 313 -12.82 18.39 8.42
CA ASN A 313 -13.62 18.50 9.65
C ASN A 313 -14.21 17.16 10.12
N GLY A 314 -13.50 16.05 9.88
CA GLY A 314 -13.94 14.73 10.31
C GLY A 314 -15.08 14.11 9.49
N GLU A 315 -15.40 14.65 8.31
CA GLU A 315 -16.44 14.14 7.41
C GLU A 315 -15.93 14.01 5.97
N VAL A 316 -16.74 13.39 5.09
CA VAL A 316 -16.47 13.33 3.65
C VAL A 316 -17.41 14.30 2.92
N GLN A 317 -16.84 15.24 2.18
CA GLN A 317 -17.56 16.19 1.35
C GLN A 317 -17.27 15.94 -0.14
N LEU A 318 -18.32 15.89 -0.97
CA LEU A 318 -18.18 15.73 -2.42
C LEU A 318 -18.42 17.04 -3.15
N TYR A 319 -17.51 17.38 -4.05
CA TYR A 319 -17.57 18.59 -4.86
C TYR A 319 -17.58 18.25 -6.35
N LYS A 320 -18.40 18.95 -7.13
CA LYS A 320 -18.33 18.86 -8.59
C LYS A 320 -17.15 19.70 -9.08
N THR A 321 -16.21 19.10 -9.80
CA THR A 321 -14.99 19.78 -10.28
C THR A 321 -15.27 20.86 -11.31
N ALA A 322 -16.48 20.93 -11.85
CA ALA A 322 -16.96 22.01 -12.72
C ALA A 322 -17.78 23.10 -12.00
N ALA A 323 -18.33 22.85 -10.81
CA ALA A 323 -19.19 23.81 -10.10
C ALA A 323 -18.41 25.02 -9.54
N PRO A 324 -19.00 26.22 -9.43
CA PRO A 324 -18.33 27.38 -8.81
C PRO A 324 -17.81 27.08 -7.40
N ASP A 325 -16.83 27.87 -6.95
CA ASP A 325 -16.34 27.88 -5.58
C ASP A 325 -17.51 28.02 -4.59
N GLY A 326 -17.67 27.07 -3.67
CA GLY A 326 -18.84 27.08 -2.79
C GLY A 326 -19.10 25.79 -2.02
N ALA A 327 -20.37 25.52 -1.73
CA ALA A 327 -20.77 24.40 -0.90
C ALA A 327 -20.61 23.04 -1.60
N PRO A 328 -20.39 21.95 -0.83
CA PRO A 328 -20.33 20.61 -1.41
C PRO A 328 -21.70 20.18 -1.96
N ALA A 329 -21.68 19.32 -2.97
CA ALA A 329 -22.88 18.70 -3.51
C ALA A 329 -23.50 17.72 -2.49
N ASN A 330 -22.64 16.98 -1.78
CA ASN A 330 -23.05 15.98 -0.80
C ASN A 330 -22.10 15.99 0.40
N ARG A 331 -22.63 15.61 1.57
CA ARG A 331 -21.86 15.40 2.81
C ARG A 331 -22.22 14.05 3.40
N TYR A 332 -21.21 13.33 3.88
CA TYR A 332 -21.35 11.99 4.43
C TYR A 332 -20.52 11.85 5.71
N LEU A 333 -20.92 10.92 6.57
CA LEU A 333 -20.15 10.53 7.76
C LEU A 333 -19.90 11.69 8.75
N VAL A 334 -20.89 12.57 8.91
CA VAL A 334 -20.81 13.70 9.85
C VAL A 334 -20.54 13.20 11.27
N GLY A 335 -19.46 13.69 11.89
CA GLY A 335 -19.04 13.30 13.24
C GLY A 335 -18.32 11.96 13.35
N ALA A 336 -17.93 11.34 12.23
CA ALA A 336 -17.17 10.09 12.23
C ALA A 336 -15.65 10.27 12.40
N ASN A 337 -15.16 11.52 12.46
CA ASN A 337 -13.74 11.87 12.56
C ASN A 337 -12.91 11.25 11.44
N VAL A 338 -13.38 11.42 10.20
CA VAL A 338 -12.67 10.99 8.99
C VAL A 338 -11.39 11.81 8.78
N VAL A 339 -10.25 11.14 8.61
CA VAL A 339 -8.93 11.77 8.45
C VAL A 339 -8.27 11.48 7.09
N GLY A 340 -8.92 10.71 6.22
CA GLY A 340 -8.37 10.38 4.90
C GLY A 340 -9.40 9.73 4.00
N VAL A 341 -9.23 9.92 2.69
CA VAL A 341 -10.11 9.39 1.65
C VAL A 341 -9.32 8.93 0.42
N SER A 342 -9.80 7.88 -0.22
CA SER A 342 -9.34 7.45 -1.54
C SER A 342 -10.51 6.91 -2.35
N TRP A 343 -10.62 7.33 -3.60
CA TRP A 343 -11.68 6.91 -4.51
C TRP A 343 -11.13 5.86 -5.47
N SER A 344 -11.79 4.71 -5.54
CA SER A 344 -11.43 3.65 -6.47
C SER A 344 -11.81 3.99 -7.91
N GLY A 345 -11.12 3.31 -8.84
CA GLY A 345 -11.60 3.12 -10.21
C GLY A 345 -12.96 2.39 -10.27
N PRO A 346 -13.54 2.25 -11.48
CA PRO A 346 -14.76 1.47 -11.67
C PRO A 346 -14.60 0.01 -11.22
N LEU A 347 -15.62 -0.56 -10.58
CA LEU A 347 -15.65 -1.97 -10.16
C LEU A 347 -16.76 -2.71 -10.90
N ALA A 348 -16.45 -3.19 -12.12
CA ALA A 348 -17.43 -3.71 -13.08
C ALA A 348 -18.19 -4.97 -12.59
N GLU A 349 -17.60 -5.77 -11.71
CA GLU A 349 -18.16 -7.05 -11.24
C GLU A 349 -18.42 -7.07 -9.72
N ARG A 350 -18.58 -5.89 -9.12
CA ARG A 350 -18.80 -5.73 -7.68
C ARG A 350 -19.99 -4.82 -7.42
N THR A 351 -20.64 -5.04 -6.28
CA THR A 351 -21.79 -4.25 -5.80
C THR A 351 -21.51 -3.79 -4.37
N ALA A 352 -22.08 -2.64 -3.98
CA ALA A 352 -21.96 -2.14 -2.60
C ALA A 352 -22.58 -3.09 -1.55
N SER A 353 -23.55 -3.92 -1.95
CA SER A 353 -24.12 -4.96 -1.09
C SER A 353 -23.16 -6.13 -0.81
N GLY A 354 -22.10 -6.28 -1.61
CA GLY A 354 -21.10 -7.33 -1.44
C GLY A 354 -19.99 -6.99 -0.45
N LEU A 355 -19.99 -5.78 0.13
CA LEU A 355 -19.00 -5.35 1.13
C LEU A 355 -19.16 -6.15 2.43
N LYS A 356 -18.03 -6.57 3.01
CA LYS A 356 -17.96 -7.38 4.23
C LYS A 356 -16.90 -6.83 5.17
N ALA A 357 -17.21 -6.86 6.46
CA ALA A 357 -16.22 -6.62 7.50
C ALA A 357 -15.23 -7.79 7.58
N SER A 358 -13.95 -7.46 7.69
CA SER A 358 -12.92 -8.39 8.14
C SER A 358 -12.89 -8.48 9.67
N PRO A 359 -12.14 -9.45 10.26
CA PRO A 359 -11.92 -9.50 11.70
C PRO A 359 -11.16 -8.30 12.29
N GLY A 360 -10.58 -7.44 11.45
CA GLY A 360 -9.73 -6.33 11.86
C GLY A 360 -8.27 -6.74 12.14
N PRO A 361 -7.37 -5.76 12.34
CA PRO A 361 -5.92 -5.99 12.43
C PRO A 361 -5.44 -6.38 13.84
N LEU A 362 -6.25 -6.13 14.87
CA LEU A 362 -5.84 -6.20 16.28
C LEU A 362 -5.22 -7.54 16.67
N ALA A 363 -5.90 -8.64 16.38
CA ALA A 363 -5.44 -9.96 16.79
C ALA A 363 -4.11 -10.32 16.10
N THR A 364 -3.94 -9.91 14.84
CA THR A 364 -2.72 -10.11 14.06
C THR A 364 -1.56 -9.35 14.68
N LEU A 365 -1.77 -8.08 15.04
CA LEU A 365 -0.77 -7.27 15.73
C LEU A 365 -0.38 -7.89 17.07
N ASP A 366 -1.34 -8.26 17.91
CA ASP A 366 -1.06 -8.87 19.22
C ASP A 366 -0.24 -10.16 19.09
N ALA A 367 -0.55 -11.00 18.09
CA ALA A 367 0.19 -12.22 17.83
C ALA A 367 1.63 -11.93 17.36
N LEU A 368 1.83 -10.92 16.51
CA LEU A 368 3.14 -10.50 16.01
C LEU A 368 4.00 -9.96 17.15
N LEU A 369 3.47 -9.04 17.94
CA LEU A 369 4.17 -8.49 19.12
C LEU A 369 4.58 -9.57 20.12
N ALA A 370 3.69 -10.52 20.39
CA ALA A 370 4.00 -11.62 21.29
C ALA A 370 5.13 -12.50 20.74
N ALA A 371 5.15 -12.74 19.43
CA ALA A 371 6.13 -13.58 18.77
C ALA A 371 7.51 -12.93 18.63
N THR A 372 7.57 -11.62 18.42
CA THR A 372 8.81 -10.85 18.25
C THR A 372 9.33 -10.23 19.54
N LYS A 373 8.67 -10.49 20.67
CA LYS A 373 9.06 -9.95 21.97
C LYS A 373 10.45 -10.42 22.37
N LEU A 374 11.34 -9.49 22.72
CA LEU A 374 12.65 -9.85 23.24
C LEU A 374 12.56 -10.52 24.62
N PRO A 375 13.31 -11.61 24.86
CA PRO A 375 13.55 -12.12 26.19
C PRO A 375 14.22 -11.06 27.08
N ALA A 376 13.87 -11.02 28.37
CA ALA A 376 14.37 -10.00 29.29
C ALA A 376 15.91 -9.91 29.34
N ALA A 377 16.60 -11.05 29.17
CA ALA A 377 18.06 -11.08 29.12
C ALA A 377 18.65 -10.42 27.86
N ALA A 378 17.95 -10.47 26.73
CA ALA A 378 18.34 -9.77 25.49
C ALA A 378 17.93 -8.30 25.53
N ASP A 379 16.93 -7.95 26.35
CA ASP A 379 16.34 -6.62 26.41
C ASP A 379 17.03 -5.67 27.41
N THR A 380 18.36 -5.62 27.37
CA THR A 380 19.17 -4.69 28.18
C THR A 380 19.96 -3.73 27.30
N PRO A 381 20.33 -2.52 27.76
CA PRO A 381 21.15 -1.59 26.97
C PRO A 381 22.46 -2.21 26.47
N ALA A 382 23.06 -3.12 27.23
CA ALA A 382 24.30 -3.80 26.86
C ALA A 382 24.08 -4.90 25.81
N ASN A 383 22.97 -5.63 25.88
CA ASN A 383 22.75 -6.82 25.06
C ASN A 383 22.01 -6.53 23.75
N ARG A 384 21.08 -5.58 23.75
CA ARG A 384 20.29 -5.15 22.57
C ARG A 384 21.15 -4.93 21.31
N PRO A 385 22.28 -4.20 21.36
CA PRO A 385 23.23 -4.09 20.26
C PRO A 385 23.61 -5.39 19.53
N PHE A 386 23.70 -6.48 20.29
CA PHE A 386 24.18 -7.77 19.80
C PHE A 386 23.04 -8.76 19.56
N THR A 387 21.79 -8.37 19.82
CA THR A 387 20.61 -9.20 19.60
C THR A 387 20.19 -9.13 18.14
N GLN A 388 19.97 -10.30 17.54
CA GLN A 388 19.44 -10.45 16.20
C GLN A 388 18.13 -11.23 16.23
N VAL A 389 17.17 -10.81 15.40
CA VAL A 389 15.94 -11.57 15.17
C VAL A 389 15.81 -11.91 13.70
N TYR A 390 15.56 -13.19 13.44
CA TYR A 390 15.40 -13.77 12.12
C TYR A 390 13.98 -14.29 11.95
N LEU A 391 13.41 -14.09 10.77
CA LEU A 391 12.06 -14.51 10.43
C LEU A 391 12.07 -15.33 9.14
N TRP A 392 11.54 -16.54 9.20
CA TRP A 392 11.29 -17.35 8.01
C TRP A 392 9.80 -17.55 7.81
N GLN A 393 9.39 -17.59 6.54
CA GLN A 393 8.03 -17.91 6.14
C GLN A 393 7.96 -19.32 5.57
N PHE A 394 6.86 -20.03 5.85
CA PHE A 394 6.51 -21.25 5.13
C PHE A 394 5.02 -21.38 4.90
N ASP A 395 4.66 -21.89 3.72
CA ASP A 395 3.31 -22.31 3.37
C ASP A 395 2.94 -23.59 4.14
N SER A 396 1.99 -23.49 5.06
CA SER A 396 1.55 -24.60 5.92
C SER A 396 0.73 -25.69 5.25
N SER A 397 0.46 -25.56 3.95
CA SER A 397 -0.04 -26.68 3.13
C SER A 397 1.06 -27.73 2.86
N LYS A 398 2.34 -27.39 3.09
CA LYS A 398 3.51 -28.24 2.83
C LYS A 398 4.22 -28.62 4.14
N ALA A 399 5.04 -29.68 4.09
CA ALA A 399 5.92 -30.02 5.19
C ALA A 399 6.89 -28.85 5.45
N SER A 400 6.94 -28.36 6.68
CA SER A 400 7.72 -27.17 7.02
C SER A 400 9.22 -27.45 6.97
N PRO A 401 9.98 -26.85 6.03
CA PRO A 401 11.43 -26.99 6.02
C PRO A 401 12.10 -26.16 7.13
N ILE A 402 11.36 -25.24 7.75
CA ILE A 402 11.87 -24.26 8.72
C ILE A 402 11.47 -24.56 10.17
N ALA A 403 10.56 -25.51 10.42
CA ALA A 403 10.13 -25.85 11.77
C ALA A 403 11.27 -26.37 12.66
N SER A 404 12.30 -26.97 12.07
CA SER A 404 13.50 -27.46 12.76
C SER A 404 14.55 -26.37 13.02
N ILE A 405 14.37 -25.16 12.50
CA ILE A 405 15.33 -24.08 12.71
C ILE A 405 15.22 -23.61 14.15
N THR A 406 16.23 -23.93 14.95
CA THR A 406 16.34 -23.50 16.36
C THR A 406 17.39 -22.42 16.57
N ASP A 407 18.26 -22.20 15.58
CA ASP A 407 19.32 -21.19 15.59
C ASP A 407 19.62 -20.72 14.16
N ALA A 408 20.07 -19.47 14.03
CA ALA A 408 20.40 -18.80 12.78
C ALA A 408 21.91 -18.88 12.47
N THR A 409 22.48 -20.10 12.51
CA THR A 409 23.89 -20.29 12.17
C THR A 409 24.17 -19.94 10.70
N PRO A 410 25.41 -19.60 10.30
CA PRO A 410 25.73 -19.30 8.90
C PRO A 410 25.27 -20.38 7.91
N ALA A 411 25.41 -21.66 8.26
CA ALA A 411 24.97 -22.77 7.42
C ALA A 411 23.44 -22.87 7.28
N VAL A 412 22.69 -22.49 8.33
CA VAL A 412 21.23 -22.40 8.27
C VAL A 412 20.81 -21.23 7.39
N LEU A 413 21.44 -20.07 7.53
CA LEU A 413 21.13 -18.87 6.73
C LEU A 413 21.43 -19.07 5.24
N GLU A 414 22.51 -19.78 4.91
CA GLU A 414 22.84 -20.15 3.54
C GLU A 414 21.81 -21.13 2.95
N LYS A 415 21.42 -22.15 3.72
CA LYS A 415 20.49 -23.19 3.27
C LYS A 415 19.03 -22.72 3.22
N TYR A 416 18.64 -21.87 4.17
CA TYR A 416 17.32 -21.30 4.33
C TYR A 416 17.48 -19.80 4.54
N PRO A 417 17.55 -19.02 3.44
CA PRO A 417 17.54 -17.57 3.54
C PRO A 417 16.25 -17.15 4.27
N PRO A 418 16.34 -16.36 5.35
CA PRO A 418 15.15 -15.79 5.98
C PRO A 418 14.44 -14.86 4.99
N LEU A 419 13.19 -14.49 5.27
CA LEU A 419 12.67 -13.24 4.69
C LEU A 419 13.68 -12.13 5.07
N GLY A 420 13.89 -11.12 4.21
CA GLY A 420 14.83 -10.03 4.50
C GLY A 420 14.55 -9.46 5.89
N ALA A 421 15.31 -9.92 6.90
CA ALA A 421 15.05 -9.75 8.31
C ALA A 421 16.32 -10.18 9.05
N GLY A 422 17.24 -9.22 9.16
CA GLY A 422 18.05 -9.05 10.34
C GLY A 422 17.45 -7.89 11.13
N VAL A 423 16.64 -8.17 12.15
CA VAL A 423 16.25 -7.12 13.11
C VAL A 423 17.46 -6.84 13.97
N VAL A 424 18.25 -5.85 13.59
CA VAL A 424 19.30 -5.33 14.43
C VAL A 424 18.62 -4.53 15.54
N PHE A 425 18.60 -5.09 16.76
CA PHE A 425 18.08 -4.44 17.95
C PHE A 425 19.01 -3.34 18.47
N HIS A 426 19.61 -2.55 17.59
CA HIS A 426 20.12 -1.27 18.01
C HIS A 426 18.95 -0.31 18.09
N HIS A 427 18.89 0.46 19.17
CA HIS A 427 17.96 1.59 19.35
C HIS A 427 18.01 2.65 18.22
N TRP A 428 18.75 2.41 17.11
CA TRP A 428 19.15 3.44 16.15
C TRP A 428 19.46 2.96 14.70
N ALA A 429 19.19 1.71 14.28
CA ALA A 429 19.27 1.35 12.84
C ALA A 429 18.57 0.02 12.48
N PRO A 430 17.36 0.01 11.93
CA PRO A 430 16.84 -1.13 11.16
C PRO A 430 17.60 -1.23 9.83
N THR A 431 18.10 -2.42 9.49
CA THR A 431 18.75 -2.64 8.19
C THR A 431 17.80 -3.16 7.12
N GLU A 432 16.64 -3.74 7.46
CA GLU A 432 15.71 -4.27 6.47
C GLU A 432 14.25 -4.25 6.95
N THR A 433 13.34 -3.86 6.05
CA THR A 433 11.87 -3.88 6.18
C THR A 433 11.31 -5.25 5.81
N TRP A 434 10.27 -5.71 6.50
CA TRP A 434 9.74 -7.07 6.31
C TRP A 434 8.48 -7.06 5.45
N GLY A 435 8.26 -8.17 4.74
CA GLY A 435 6.98 -8.50 4.13
C GLY A 435 6.35 -9.71 4.83
N LEU A 436 5.08 -9.61 5.22
CA LEU A 436 4.30 -10.76 5.70
C LEU A 436 3.25 -11.10 4.64
N LEU A 437 3.06 -12.39 4.36
CA LEU A 437 1.94 -12.94 3.59
C LEU A 437 0.87 -13.52 4.53
N GLY A 438 -0.40 -13.24 4.25
CA GLY A 438 -1.54 -13.85 4.95
C GLY A 438 -1.83 -15.29 4.48
N GLY A 439 -2.96 -15.85 4.91
CA GLY A 439 -3.46 -17.14 4.41
C GLY A 439 -2.81 -18.37 5.05
N CYS A 440 -2.24 -19.27 4.24
CA CYS A 440 -1.62 -20.53 4.69
C CYS A 440 -0.22 -20.35 5.28
N ASP A 441 0.34 -19.15 5.23
CA ASP A 441 1.70 -18.89 5.65
C ASP A 441 1.86 -18.89 7.18
N ARG A 442 3.02 -19.38 7.61
CA ARG A 442 3.45 -19.49 9.00
C ARG A 442 4.85 -18.96 9.12
N TYR A 443 5.16 -18.46 10.31
CA TYR A 443 6.38 -17.74 10.56
C TYR A 443 7.19 -18.40 11.68
N ARG A 444 8.47 -18.65 11.40
CA ARG A 444 9.45 -19.08 12.40
C ARG A 444 10.26 -17.86 12.80
N VAL A 445 10.27 -17.54 14.08
CA VAL A 445 11.11 -16.49 14.67
C VAL A 445 12.28 -17.17 15.37
N VAL A 446 13.50 -16.66 15.18
CA VAL A 446 14.67 -17.01 16.00
C VAL A 446 15.33 -15.75 16.50
N ILE A 447 15.53 -15.67 17.81
CA ILE A 447 16.24 -14.59 18.51
C ILE A 447 17.58 -15.15 18.98
N THR A 448 18.69 -14.56 18.57
CA THR A 448 20.05 -15.04 18.88
C THR A 448 21.05 -13.89 19.05
N GLY A 449 22.33 -14.21 19.28
CA GLY A 449 23.43 -13.27 19.42
C GLY A 449 23.79 -12.99 20.87
N SER A 450 23.16 -11.99 21.49
CA SER A 450 23.43 -11.60 22.89
C SER A 450 22.97 -12.62 23.94
N ILE A 451 22.20 -13.62 23.54
CA ILE A 451 21.63 -14.67 24.36
C ILE A 451 21.71 -16.01 23.62
N PRO A 452 21.62 -17.16 24.32
CA PRO A 452 21.38 -18.43 23.67
C PRO A 452 20.15 -18.36 22.75
N PRO A 453 20.19 -19.03 21.57
CA PRO A 453 19.11 -18.95 20.60
C PRO A 453 17.75 -19.36 21.18
N VAL A 454 16.73 -18.56 20.93
CA VAL A 454 15.33 -18.86 21.28
C VAL A 454 14.52 -18.85 20.00
N ALA A 455 13.75 -19.90 19.76
CA ALA A 455 12.95 -20.05 18.55
C ALA A 455 11.46 -20.23 18.89
N SER A 456 10.60 -19.56 18.14
CA SER A 456 9.15 -19.68 18.26
C SER A 456 8.50 -19.79 16.88
N THR A 457 7.30 -20.36 16.82
CA THR A 457 6.51 -20.41 15.58
C THR A 457 5.16 -19.82 15.86
N PHE A 458 4.72 -18.91 15.00
CA PHE A 458 3.37 -18.36 15.04
C PHE A 458 2.71 -18.48 13.66
N GLY A 459 1.39 -18.42 13.66
CA GLY A 459 0.65 -18.04 12.46
C GLY A 459 -0.40 -17.01 12.85
N LEU A 460 -0.72 -16.16 11.90
CA LEU A 460 -1.66 -15.07 12.10
C LEU A 460 -3.02 -15.63 12.54
N PRO A 461 -3.75 -14.98 13.47
CA PRO A 461 -5.08 -15.43 13.88
C PRO A 461 -5.98 -15.60 12.65
N GLY A 462 -6.59 -16.78 12.51
CA GLY A 462 -7.34 -17.18 11.31
C GLY A 462 -6.60 -18.18 10.40
N SER A 463 -5.28 -18.32 10.55
CA SER A 463 -4.54 -19.42 9.95
C SER A 463 -4.86 -20.70 10.72
N THR A 464 -5.83 -21.49 10.24
CA THR A 464 -5.84 -22.93 10.53
C THR A 464 -4.67 -23.53 9.74
N LEU A 465 -3.96 -24.54 10.26
CA LEU A 465 -2.93 -25.21 9.44
C LEU A 465 -3.63 -25.68 8.16
N CYS A 466 -3.13 -25.29 6.98
CA CYS A 466 -3.77 -25.74 5.74
C CYS A 466 -3.61 -27.27 5.54
N SER A 467 -2.69 -27.87 6.31
CA SER A 467 -2.54 -29.32 6.49
C SER A 467 -3.44 -29.94 7.57
N ALA A 468 -4.11 -29.15 8.42
CA ALA A 468 -5.11 -29.68 9.34
C ALA A 468 -6.37 -30.05 8.54
N LYS A 469 -6.75 -31.33 8.59
CA LYS A 469 -8.05 -31.78 8.07
C LYS A 469 -9.16 -30.91 8.66
N PRO A 470 -10.20 -30.54 7.88
CA PRO A 470 -11.36 -29.86 8.43
C PRO A 470 -11.87 -30.68 9.61
N SER A 471 -11.92 -30.05 10.78
CA SER A 471 -12.54 -30.67 11.95
C SER A 471 -14.00 -30.92 11.57
N PRO A 472 -14.54 -32.14 11.72
CA PRO A 472 -15.94 -32.38 11.42
C PRO A 472 -16.77 -31.47 12.31
N SER A 473 -17.52 -30.55 11.69
CA SER A 473 -18.47 -29.70 12.40
C SER A 473 -19.30 -30.58 13.33
N ALA A 474 -19.31 -30.24 14.62
CA ALA A 474 -20.20 -30.89 15.57
C ALA A 474 -21.62 -30.76 15.01
N LYS A 475 -22.22 -31.88 14.59
CA LYS A 475 -23.66 -31.94 14.39
C LYS A 475 -24.26 -31.52 15.71
N ALA A 476 -25.06 -30.46 15.70
CA ALA A 476 -25.96 -30.17 16.80
C ALA A 476 -26.80 -31.44 17.02
N SER A 477 -26.67 -32.05 18.21
CA SER A 477 -27.64 -33.04 18.66
C SER A 477 -28.99 -32.35 18.79
N PRO A 478 -30.07 -32.93 18.24
CA PRO A 478 -31.39 -32.38 18.46
C PRO A 478 -31.80 -32.66 19.91
N THR A 479 -32.17 -31.60 20.62
CA THR A 479 -33.09 -31.64 21.77
C THR A 479 -34.12 -30.56 21.60
#